data_AF-A0A9P6QUF5-F1
#
_entry.id   AF-A0A9P6QUF5-F1
#
_cell.length_a   1.000
_cell.length_b   1.000
_cell.length_c   1.000
_cell.angle_alpha   90.00
_cell.angle_beta   90.00
_cell.angle_gamma   90.00
#
_symmetry.space_group_name_H-M   'P 1'
#
loop_
_entity.id
_entity.type
_entity.pdbx_description
1 polymer ?
#
loop_
_entity_poly.entity_id
_entity_poly.type
_entity_poly.pdbx_seq_one_letter_code
_entity_poly.pdbx_strand_id
1 'polypeptide(L)'
;MNNKPWAALVERGGKCGFVDKVKNMMDSGASAVIVGDYQKGPLITMYSDREDTSDIIIPSVFITQTHYRELRYLGMELEQGFLIKITSDEEDLPVLDAIVFLIVSPLLVFPFLFFLWWMQLRQMRLADLAPPEVVNNLPIKVFFKSKLKDNDPVECVICLDEYEDEDELRVLPCRHEYHAACIDNWLTTRKKF
;
A
#
# COMPACT_ATOMS: atom_id res chain seq x y z
N MET A 1 -12.28 47.60 -36.21
CA MET A 1 -11.44 46.46 -36.67
C MET A 1 -11.37 45.48 -35.50
N ASN A 2 -11.98 44.30 -35.63
CA ASN A 2 -11.94 43.29 -34.56
C ASN A 2 -10.54 42.71 -34.51
N ASN A 3 -9.71 43.24 -33.60
CA ASN A 3 -8.37 42.73 -33.37
C ASN A 3 -8.51 41.36 -32.70
N LYS A 4 -8.01 40.30 -33.36
CA LYS A 4 -7.96 38.98 -32.75
C LYS A 4 -7.06 39.04 -31.51
N PRO A 5 -7.41 38.36 -30.41
CA PRO A 5 -6.56 38.29 -29.24
C PRO A 5 -5.21 37.66 -29.63
N TRP A 6 -4.12 38.25 -29.16
CA TRP A 6 -2.76 37.80 -29.44
C TRP A 6 -1.94 37.75 -28.15
N ALA A 7 -0.96 36.87 -28.11
CA ALA A 7 -0.07 36.74 -26.96
C ALA A 7 1.33 37.24 -27.31
N ALA A 8 1.94 38.01 -26.42
CA ALA A 8 3.28 38.53 -26.58
C ALA A 8 4.31 37.49 -26.13
N LEU A 9 5.31 37.20 -26.96
CA LEU A 9 6.49 36.42 -26.58
C LEU A 9 7.65 37.39 -26.30
N VAL A 10 8.06 37.50 -25.05
CA VAL A 10 9.02 38.51 -24.57
C VAL A 10 10.26 37.84 -23.97
N GLU A 11 11.44 38.37 -24.29
CA GLU A 11 12.69 37.90 -23.70
C GLU A 11 12.95 38.57 -22.35
N ARG A 12 13.42 37.79 -21.38
CA ARG A 12 13.93 38.26 -20.09
C ARG A 12 15.25 39.01 -20.29
N GLY A 13 15.45 40.07 -19.50
CA GLY A 13 16.68 40.87 -19.49
C GLY A 13 16.46 42.32 -19.95
N GLY A 14 17.55 43.05 -20.12
CA GLY A 14 17.53 44.48 -20.42
C GLY A 14 17.47 45.36 -19.17
N LYS A 15 16.98 46.60 -19.31
CA LYS A 15 16.93 47.62 -18.25
C LYS A 15 15.58 47.69 -17.52
N CYS A 16 14.66 46.77 -17.79
CA CYS A 16 13.30 46.77 -17.24
C CYS A 16 12.95 45.43 -16.57
N GLY A 17 12.07 45.49 -15.57
CA GLY A 17 11.61 44.35 -14.79
C GLY A 17 10.55 43.50 -15.50
N PHE A 18 10.05 42.46 -14.83
CA PHE A 18 8.97 41.63 -15.35
C PHE A 18 7.66 42.42 -15.50
N VAL A 19 7.33 43.20 -14.47
CA VAL A 19 6.13 44.04 -14.41
C VAL A 19 6.09 45.02 -15.58
N ASP A 20 7.17 45.77 -15.80
CA ASP A 20 7.29 46.71 -16.92
C ASP A 20 7.02 46.04 -18.27
N LYS A 21 7.58 44.85 -18.49
CA LYS A 21 7.39 44.11 -19.74
C LYS A 21 5.93 43.72 -19.93
N VAL A 22 5.30 43.22 -18.88
CA VAL A 22 3.89 42.80 -18.92
C VAL A 22 2.97 44.01 -19.14
N LYS A 23 3.17 45.11 -18.40
CA LYS A 23 2.40 46.35 -18.56
C LYS A 23 2.52 46.92 -19.96
N ASN A 24 3.73 47.05 -20.50
CA ASN A 24 3.93 47.55 -21.87
C ASN A 24 3.23 46.69 -22.93
N MET A 25 3.20 45.37 -22.76
CA MET A 25 2.51 44.47 -23.69
C MET A 25 0.98 44.54 -23.53
N MET A 26 0.51 44.68 -22.29
CA MET A 26 -0.91 44.91 -21.97
C MET A 26 -1.41 46.22 -22.59
N ASP A 27 -0.66 47.32 -22.44
CA ASP A 27 -0.96 48.63 -23.02
C ASP A 27 -0.95 48.61 -24.55
N SER A 28 -0.15 47.71 -25.14
CA SER A 28 -0.15 47.44 -26.58
C SER A 28 -1.34 46.57 -27.06
N GLY A 29 -2.20 46.12 -26.14
CA GLY A 29 -3.38 45.31 -26.44
C GLY A 29 -3.13 43.80 -26.49
N ALA A 30 -2.05 43.30 -25.89
CA ALA A 30 -1.81 41.86 -25.76
C ALA A 30 -2.86 41.22 -24.83
N SER A 31 -3.29 40.01 -25.15
CA SER A 31 -4.22 39.21 -24.33
C SER A 31 -3.52 38.27 -23.35
N ALA A 32 -2.22 38.02 -23.54
CA ALA A 32 -1.37 37.23 -22.64
C ALA A 32 0.11 37.57 -22.89
N VAL A 33 0.97 37.29 -21.91
CA VAL A 33 2.43 37.48 -22.04
C VAL A 33 3.18 36.21 -21.64
N ILE A 34 4.09 35.78 -22.50
CA ILE A 34 5.02 34.68 -22.23
C ILE A 34 6.40 35.28 -22.12
N VAL A 35 6.97 35.27 -20.92
CA VAL A 35 8.33 35.73 -20.68
C VAL A 35 9.26 34.53 -20.70
N GLY A 36 10.19 34.50 -21.65
CA GLY A 36 11.18 33.45 -21.76
C GLY A 36 12.55 33.88 -21.25
N ASP A 37 13.27 32.95 -20.63
CA ASP A 37 14.63 33.19 -20.21
C ASP A 37 15.62 33.22 -21.40
N TYR A 38 16.64 34.07 -21.30
CA TYR A 38 17.80 34.04 -22.18
C TYR A 38 18.88 33.06 -21.67
N GLN A 39 18.93 32.82 -20.35
CA GLN A 39 19.92 31.95 -19.72
C GLN A 39 19.34 30.57 -19.42
N LYS A 40 20.16 29.53 -19.59
CA LYS A 40 19.78 28.16 -19.20
C LYS A 40 19.84 28.05 -17.67
N GLY A 41 18.71 27.81 -17.04
CA GLY A 41 18.59 27.75 -15.58
C GLY A 41 17.25 27.17 -15.11
N PRO A 42 17.05 27.05 -13.79
CA PRO A 42 15.77 26.65 -13.22
C PRO A 42 14.68 27.70 -13.52
N LEU A 43 13.41 27.30 -13.43
CA LEU A 43 12.30 28.25 -13.47
C LEU A 43 12.44 29.25 -12.32
N ILE A 44 12.13 30.50 -12.63
CA ILE A 44 12.11 31.59 -11.65
C ILE A 44 10.69 32.12 -11.51
N THR A 45 10.36 32.58 -10.31
CA THR A 45 9.11 33.30 -10.06
C THR A 45 9.25 34.72 -10.58
N MET A 46 8.31 35.18 -11.41
CA MET A 46 8.21 36.59 -11.78
C MET A 46 7.70 37.35 -10.55
N TYR A 47 8.45 38.35 -10.09
CA TYR A 47 8.08 39.17 -8.94
C TYR A 47 8.35 40.65 -9.22
N SER A 48 7.70 41.49 -8.41
CA SER A 48 7.89 42.94 -8.34
C SER A 48 8.55 43.28 -7.02
N ASP A 49 9.65 44.04 -7.03
CA ASP A 49 10.30 44.54 -5.81
C ASP A 49 9.78 45.92 -5.39
N ARG A 50 9.11 46.65 -6.29
CA ARG A 50 8.82 48.09 -6.12
C ARG A 50 7.41 48.53 -6.48
N GLU A 51 6.68 47.74 -7.27
CA GLU A 51 5.39 48.15 -7.83
C GLU A 51 4.25 47.22 -7.41
N ASP A 52 3.09 47.83 -7.18
CA ASP A 52 1.82 47.11 -7.11
C ASP A 52 1.51 46.47 -8.47
N THR A 53 1.00 45.24 -8.42
CA THR A 53 0.64 44.42 -9.59
C THR A 53 -0.86 44.24 -9.74
N SER A 54 -1.66 44.93 -8.91
CA SER A 54 -3.13 44.87 -8.93
C SER A 54 -3.75 45.36 -10.26
N ASP A 55 -2.96 46.08 -11.06
CA ASP A 55 -3.32 46.61 -12.37
C ASP A 55 -3.08 45.63 -13.53
N ILE A 56 -2.39 44.51 -13.32
CA ILE A 56 -2.12 43.50 -14.35
C ILE A 56 -3.31 42.54 -14.46
N ILE A 57 -4.04 42.61 -15.57
CA ILE A 57 -5.26 41.82 -15.80
C ILE A 57 -5.01 40.61 -16.73
N ILE A 58 -3.96 40.67 -17.55
CA ILE A 58 -3.67 39.62 -18.53
C ILE A 58 -2.82 38.49 -17.92
N PRO A 59 -3.06 37.23 -18.29
CA PRO A 59 -2.25 36.11 -17.83
C PRO A 59 -0.81 36.25 -18.32
N SER A 60 0.14 36.12 -17.39
CA SER A 60 1.57 36.15 -17.65
C SER A 60 2.23 34.86 -17.18
N VAL A 61 2.95 34.17 -18.06
CA VAL A 61 3.64 32.91 -17.76
C VAL A 61 5.14 33.03 -18.02
N PHE A 62 5.95 32.45 -17.15
CA PHE A 62 7.39 32.35 -17.33
C PHE A 62 7.77 30.98 -17.90
N ILE A 63 8.65 30.95 -18.90
CA ILE A 63 9.14 29.71 -19.50
C ILE A 63 10.68 29.65 -19.51
N THR A 64 11.21 28.44 -19.51
CA THR A 64 12.65 28.20 -19.61
C THR A 64 13.21 28.65 -20.96
N GLN A 65 14.54 28.85 -21.00
CA GLN A 65 15.25 29.20 -22.24
C GLN A 65 15.02 28.19 -23.38
N THR A 66 14.95 26.89 -23.06
CA THR A 66 14.74 25.85 -24.07
C THR A 66 13.41 26.03 -24.78
N HIS A 67 12.32 26.17 -24.04
CA HIS A 67 10.98 26.38 -24.60
C HIS A 67 10.85 27.74 -25.29
N TYR A 68 11.49 28.80 -24.75
CA TYR A 68 11.49 30.10 -25.40
C TYR A 68 12.12 30.05 -26.81
N ARG A 69 13.27 29.37 -26.93
CA ARG A 69 13.95 29.20 -28.22
C ARG A 69 13.13 28.37 -29.19
N GLU A 70 12.48 27.31 -28.74
CA GLU A 70 11.58 26.50 -29.56
C GLU A 70 10.40 27.33 -30.09
N LEU A 71 9.70 28.06 -29.22
CA LEU A 71 8.59 28.94 -29.62
C LEU A 71 9.04 30.03 -30.60
N ARG A 72 10.22 30.63 -30.35
CA ARG A 72 10.79 31.65 -31.25
C ARG A 72 11.15 31.05 -32.61
N TYR A 73 11.74 29.86 -32.64
CA TYR A 73 12.08 29.16 -33.87
C TYR A 73 10.81 28.80 -34.67
N LEU A 74 9.80 28.23 -34.03
CA LEU A 74 8.51 27.92 -34.65
C LEU A 74 7.84 29.17 -35.23
N GLY A 75 7.89 30.29 -34.51
CA GLY A 75 7.35 31.57 -34.99
C GLY A 75 8.08 32.14 -36.21
N MET A 76 9.38 31.87 -36.35
CA MET A 76 10.16 32.26 -37.53
C MET A 76 9.91 31.33 -38.71
N GLU A 77 9.86 30.02 -38.47
CA GLU A 77 9.72 28.99 -39.50
C GLU A 77 8.34 29.00 -40.16
N LEU A 78 7.28 29.25 -39.39
CA LEU A 78 5.91 29.14 -39.90
C LEU A 78 5.49 30.33 -40.78
N GLU A 79 6.22 31.46 -40.77
CA GLU A 79 5.83 32.76 -41.37
C GLU A 79 4.40 33.24 -41.00
N GLN A 80 3.72 32.54 -40.09
CA GLN A 80 2.37 32.78 -39.58
C GLN A 80 2.36 32.55 -38.07
N GLY A 81 1.53 33.31 -37.34
CA GLY A 81 1.34 33.10 -35.91
C GLY A 81 0.72 31.73 -35.63
N PHE A 82 1.10 31.12 -34.50
CA PHE A 82 0.50 29.87 -34.02
C PHE A 82 -0.43 30.14 -32.83
N LEU A 83 -1.40 29.25 -32.64
CA LEU A 83 -2.30 29.30 -31.50
C LEU A 83 -1.61 28.69 -30.29
N ILE A 84 -1.69 29.40 -29.16
CA ILE A 84 -1.26 28.90 -27.85
C ILE A 84 -2.47 28.75 -26.94
N LYS A 85 -2.42 27.74 -26.06
CA LYS A 85 -3.37 27.57 -24.98
C LYS A 85 -2.60 27.60 -23.68
N ILE A 86 -2.85 28.63 -22.87
CA ILE A 86 -2.35 28.71 -21.50
C ILE A 86 -3.44 28.11 -20.62
N THR A 87 -3.10 27.05 -19.90
CA THR A 87 -3.97 26.45 -18.88
C THR A 87 -3.34 26.71 -17.53
N SER A 88 -4.14 27.04 -16.52
CA SER A 88 -3.68 26.88 -15.14
C SER A 88 -3.51 25.39 -14.91
N ASP A 89 -2.38 25.00 -14.32
CA ASP A 89 -2.30 23.72 -13.62
C ASP A 89 -3.23 23.85 -12.41
N GLU A 90 -4.54 23.68 -12.62
CA GLU A 90 -5.36 23.12 -11.56
C GLU A 90 -4.77 21.74 -11.35
N GLU A 91 -4.10 21.53 -10.21
CA GLU A 91 -3.63 20.21 -9.83
C GLU A 91 -4.83 19.28 -9.94
N ASP A 92 -4.90 18.52 -11.03
CA ASP A 92 -5.70 17.30 -11.09
C ASP A 92 -5.22 16.53 -9.88
N LEU A 93 -6.01 16.53 -8.80
CA LEU A 93 -5.75 15.67 -7.65
C LEU A 93 -5.35 14.33 -8.25
N PRO A 94 -4.27 13.69 -7.78
CA PRO A 94 -3.86 12.41 -8.33
C PRO A 94 -4.83 11.37 -7.78
N VAL A 95 -6.10 11.48 -8.16
CA VAL A 95 -7.24 10.69 -7.72
C VAL A 95 -6.92 9.23 -8.03
N LEU A 96 -6.23 8.98 -9.14
CA LEU A 96 -5.72 7.66 -9.49
C LEU A 96 -4.71 7.14 -8.47
N ASP A 97 -3.70 7.94 -8.11
CA ASP A 97 -2.71 7.51 -7.10
C ASP A 97 -3.36 7.36 -5.72
N ALA A 98 -4.24 8.28 -5.34
CA ALA A 98 -5.01 8.21 -4.10
C ALA A 98 -5.88 6.94 -4.04
N ILE A 99 -6.54 6.56 -5.15
CA ILE A 99 -7.31 5.32 -5.27
C ILE A 99 -6.41 4.10 -5.11
N VAL A 100 -5.23 4.09 -5.71
CA VAL A 100 -4.26 2.98 -5.59
C VAL A 100 -3.81 2.80 -4.14
N PHE A 101 -3.50 3.89 -3.42
CA PHE A 101 -3.07 3.80 -2.03
C PHE A 101 -4.20 3.47 -1.05
N LEU A 102 -5.40 4.03 -1.26
CA LEU A 102 -6.51 3.89 -0.31
C LEU A 102 -7.32 2.61 -0.51
N ILE A 103 -7.35 2.05 -1.72
CA ILE A 103 -8.21 0.91 -2.05
C ILE A 103 -7.38 -0.31 -2.41
N VAL A 104 -6.44 -0.19 -3.35
CA VAL A 104 -5.72 -1.36 -3.89
C VAL A 104 -4.75 -1.96 -2.87
N SER A 105 -3.98 -1.12 -2.17
CA SER A 105 -3.02 -1.58 -1.15
C SER A 105 -3.70 -2.34 0.00
N PRO A 106 -4.77 -1.84 0.64
CA PRO A 106 -5.54 -2.60 1.63
C PRO A 106 -6.07 -3.94 1.10
N LEU A 107 -6.62 -3.97 -0.11
CA LEU A 107 -7.21 -5.19 -0.68
C LEU A 107 -6.18 -6.29 -0.97
N LEU A 108 -4.89 -5.97 -1.05
CA LEU A 108 -3.83 -6.97 -1.21
C LEU A 108 -3.15 -7.31 0.12
N VAL A 109 -2.85 -6.30 0.93
CA VAL A 109 -2.10 -6.46 2.18
C VAL A 109 -2.95 -7.14 3.26
N PHE A 110 -4.21 -6.73 3.44
CA PHE A 110 -5.06 -7.33 4.48
C PHE A 110 -5.35 -8.83 4.28
N PRO A 111 -5.74 -9.34 3.10
CA PRO A 111 -5.92 -10.77 2.93
C PRO A 111 -4.61 -11.55 3.01
N PHE A 112 -3.49 -10.96 2.57
CA PHE A 112 -2.17 -11.59 2.72
C PHE A 112 -1.78 -11.73 4.20
N LEU A 113 -1.90 -10.66 4.99
CA LEU A 113 -1.65 -10.69 6.43
C LEU A 113 -2.64 -11.60 7.15
N PHE A 114 -3.92 -11.57 6.77
CA PHE A 114 -4.93 -12.47 7.32
C PHE A 114 -4.61 -13.93 7.00
N PHE A 115 -4.14 -14.24 5.79
CA PHE A 115 -3.75 -15.59 5.40
C PHE A 115 -2.50 -16.06 6.15
N LEU A 116 -1.48 -15.21 6.30
CA LEU A 116 -0.30 -15.51 7.12
C LEU A 116 -0.68 -15.75 8.58
N TRP A 117 -1.50 -14.87 9.16
CA TRP A 117 -2.01 -15.01 10.52
C TRP A 117 -2.85 -16.27 10.68
N TRP A 118 -3.74 -16.56 9.73
CA TRP A 118 -4.56 -17.77 9.70
C TRP A 118 -3.69 -19.03 9.59
N MET A 119 -2.62 -19.00 8.79
CA MET A 119 -1.66 -20.09 8.68
C MET A 119 -0.89 -20.28 9.98
N GLN A 120 -0.39 -19.21 10.60
CA GLN A 120 0.29 -19.29 11.89
C GLN A 120 -0.64 -19.82 12.98
N LEU A 121 -1.89 -19.37 13.03
CA LEU A 121 -2.88 -19.93 13.94
C LEU A 121 -3.17 -21.40 13.66
N ARG A 122 -3.21 -21.82 12.39
CA ARG A 122 -3.32 -23.25 12.04
C ARG A 122 -2.11 -24.04 12.53
N GLN A 123 -0.90 -23.51 12.36
CA GLN A 123 0.33 -24.14 12.82
C GLN A 123 0.39 -24.25 14.34
N MET A 124 0.06 -23.18 15.08
CA MET A 124 -0.01 -23.20 16.54
C MET A 124 -1.03 -24.23 17.03
N ARG A 125 -2.19 -24.33 16.38
CA ARG A 125 -3.20 -25.35 16.72
C ARG A 125 -2.70 -26.78 16.49
N LEU A 126 -1.80 -27.01 15.54
CA LEU A 126 -1.21 -28.32 15.28
C LEU A 126 -0.07 -28.66 16.25
N ALA A 127 0.65 -27.64 16.75
CA ALA A 127 1.72 -27.80 17.73
C ALA A 127 1.22 -28.26 19.12
N ASP A 128 -0.07 -28.06 19.43
CA ASP A 128 -0.70 -28.56 20.66
C ASP A 128 -0.96 -30.09 20.64
N LEU A 129 -0.83 -30.77 19.49
CA LEU A 129 -1.01 -32.22 19.41
C LEU A 129 0.31 -32.93 19.75
N ALA A 130 0.23 -33.97 20.56
CA ALA A 130 1.40 -34.78 20.88
C ALA A 130 1.89 -35.53 19.62
N PRO A 131 3.18 -35.49 19.28
CA PRO A 131 3.71 -36.27 18.17
C PRO A 131 3.44 -37.77 18.43
N PRO A 132 2.94 -38.52 17.42
CA PRO A 132 2.53 -39.90 17.61
C PRO A 132 3.68 -40.80 18.09
N GLU A 133 4.91 -40.46 17.74
CA GLU A 133 6.12 -41.15 18.20
C GLU A 133 6.29 -41.12 19.72
N VAL A 134 6.02 -39.97 20.36
CA VAL A 134 6.14 -39.83 21.83
C VAL A 134 5.04 -40.61 22.53
N VAL A 135 3.82 -40.59 21.98
CA VAL A 135 2.68 -41.33 22.53
C VAL A 135 2.93 -42.83 22.45
N ASN A 136 3.41 -43.33 21.30
CA ASN A 136 3.67 -44.76 21.09
C ASN A 136 4.74 -45.32 22.04
N ASN A 137 5.71 -44.49 22.44
CA ASN A 137 6.78 -44.89 23.35
C ASN A 137 6.36 -44.97 24.83
N LEU A 138 5.12 -44.62 25.17
CA LEU A 138 4.62 -44.75 26.54
C LEU A 138 4.44 -46.24 26.91
N PRO A 139 4.69 -46.61 28.17
CA PRO A 139 4.61 -47.99 28.61
C PRO A 139 3.17 -48.54 28.50
N ILE A 140 3.07 -49.78 28.02
CA ILE A 140 1.82 -50.55 27.93
C ILE A 140 1.86 -51.67 28.97
N LYS A 141 0.72 -51.90 29.62
CA LYS A 141 0.47 -52.94 30.61
C LYS A 141 -0.76 -53.73 30.15
N VAL A 142 -0.66 -55.05 30.15
CA VAL A 142 -1.80 -55.93 29.86
C VAL A 142 -2.60 -56.13 31.14
N PHE A 143 -3.90 -55.88 31.08
CA PHE A 143 -4.82 -56.03 32.21
C PHE A 143 -5.25 -57.49 32.39
N PHE A 144 -5.36 -57.91 33.65
CA PHE A 144 -5.93 -59.19 34.03
C PHE A 144 -6.70 -59.04 35.34
N LYS A 145 -7.99 -59.37 35.35
CA LYS A 145 -8.88 -59.34 36.51
C LYS A 145 -8.33 -60.17 37.68
N SER A 146 -7.61 -61.25 37.37
CA SER A 146 -6.95 -62.11 38.37
C SER A 146 -5.85 -61.42 39.19
N LYS A 147 -5.31 -60.28 38.73
CA LYS A 147 -4.22 -59.53 39.39
C LYS A 147 -4.68 -58.21 40.01
N LEU A 148 -5.99 -57.94 40.01
CA LEU A 148 -6.59 -56.74 40.59
C LEU A 148 -6.38 -56.67 42.10
N LYS A 149 -6.04 -55.49 42.60
CA LYS A 149 -6.12 -55.14 44.02
C LYS A 149 -7.37 -54.30 44.27
N ASP A 150 -7.87 -54.29 45.51
CA ASP A 150 -9.10 -53.58 45.92
C ASP A 150 -9.14 -52.06 45.60
N ASN A 151 -8.02 -51.44 45.23
CA ASN A 151 -7.91 -50.01 44.95
C ASN A 151 -7.39 -49.69 43.53
N ASP A 152 -7.33 -50.69 42.64
CA ASP A 152 -6.95 -50.47 41.25
C ASP A 152 -8.17 -50.01 40.43
N PRO A 153 -8.00 -49.09 39.46
CA PRO A 153 -9.09 -48.68 38.58
C PRO A 153 -9.56 -49.87 37.71
N VAL A 154 -10.87 -50.01 37.58
CA VAL A 154 -11.52 -51.12 36.84
C VAL A 154 -12.19 -50.70 35.54
N GLU A 155 -12.14 -49.41 35.21
CA GLU A 155 -12.86 -48.82 34.08
C GLU A 155 -12.02 -47.75 33.39
N CYS A 156 -12.13 -47.67 32.06
CA CYS A 156 -11.52 -46.62 31.27
C CYS A 156 -12.42 -45.38 31.26
N VAL A 157 -12.02 -44.30 31.92
CA VAL A 157 -12.84 -43.06 31.98
C VAL A 157 -12.97 -42.30 30.65
N ILE A 158 -12.33 -42.79 29.56
CA ILE A 158 -12.47 -42.19 28.22
C ILE A 158 -13.64 -42.81 27.47
N CYS A 159 -13.78 -44.15 27.46
CA CYS A 159 -14.90 -44.85 26.82
C CYS A 159 -16.02 -45.22 27.79
N LEU A 160 -15.77 -45.12 29.09
CA LEU A 160 -16.68 -45.53 30.18
C LEU A 160 -16.99 -47.03 30.19
N ASP A 161 -16.08 -47.84 29.64
CA ASP A 161 -16.17 -49.31 29.64
C ASP A 161 -15.24 -49.92 30.70
N GLU A 162 -15.69 -51.01 31.33
CA GLU A 162 -14.89 -51.80 32.26
C GLU A 162 -13.71 -52.48 31.53
N TYR A 163 -12.60 -52.66 32.22
CA TYR A 163 -11.45 -53.38 31.67
C TYR A 163 -11.72 -54.89 31.57
N GLU A 164 -11.37 -55.47 30.43
CA GLU A 164 -11.44 -56.91 30.15
C GLU A 164 -10.06 -57.56 30.24
N ASP A 165 -10.05 -58.88 30.47
CA ASP A 165 -8.79 -59.64 30.47
C ASP A 165 -8.11 -59.50 29.10
N GLU A 166 -6.80 -59.29 29.11
CA GLU A 166 -5.96 -59.05 27.93
C GLU A 166 -6.06 -57.63 27.32
N ASP A 167 -6.78 -56.70 27.96
CA ASP A 167 -6.80 -55.30 27.51
C ASP A 167 -5.42 -54.64 27.59
N GLU A 168 -5.04 -53.94 26.52
CA GLU A 168 -3.83 -53.13 26.46
C GLU A 168 -4.06 -51.76 27.08
N LEU A 169 -3.50 -51.54 28.27
CA LEU A 169 -3.59 -50.28 28.99
C LEU A 169 -2.30 -49.48 28.83
N ARG A 170 -2.42 -48.23 28.40
CA ARG A 170 -1.30 -47.30 28.35
C ARG A 170 -1.19 -46.54 29.68
N VAL A 171 0.01 -46.53 30.24
CA VAL A 171 0.31 -45.86 31.51
C VAL A 171 0.99 -44.52 31.24
N LEU A 172 0.34 -43.43 31.63
CA LEU A 172 0.90 -42.08 31.48
C LEU A 172 2.00 -41.81 32.52
N PRO A 173 2.87 -40.79 32.33
CA PRO A 173 3.89 -40.41 33.32
C PRO A 173 3.30 -40.04 34.70
N CYS A 174 2.03 -39.61 34.75
CA CYS A 174 1.27 -39.37 35.98
C CYS A 174 0.69 -40.64 36.62
N ARG A 175 0.96 -41.83 36.06
CA ARG A 175 0.53 -43.17 36.49
C ARG A 175 -0.96 -43.52 36.30
N HIS A 176 -1.72 -42.68 35.61
CA HIS A 176 -3.08 -43.05 35.20
C HIS A 176 -3.06 -44.05 34.03
N GLU A 177 -3.99 -45.00 34.05
CA GLU A 177 -4.13 -46.10 33.10
C GLU A 177 -5.40 -45.87 32.25
N TYR A 178 -5.32 -46.15 30.94
CA TYR A 178 -6.43 -46.06 29.97
C TYR A 178 -6.24 -47.10 28.89
N HIS A 179 -7.29 -47.52 28.18
CA HIS A 179 -7.10 -48.29 26.94
C HIS A 179 -6.18 -47.54 25.99
N ALA A 180 -5.17 -48.22 25.45
CA ALA A 180 -4.20 -47.62 24.54
C ALA A 180 -4.90 -46.91 23.36
N ALA A 181 -5.89 -47.56 22.74
CA ALA A 181 -6.65 -46.98 21.63
C ALA A 181 -7.41 -45.70 22.00
N CYS A 182 -7.94 -45.61 23.23
CA CYS A 182 -8.71 -44.45 23.68
C CYS A 182 -7.81 -43.25 23.94
N ILE A 183 -6.74 -43.42 24.70
CA ILE A 183 -5.82 -42.33 25.03
C ILE A 183 -4.96 -41.90 23.84
N ASP A 184 -4.60 -42.83 22.94
CA ASP A 184 -3.81 -42.50 21.76
C ASP A 184 -4.60 -41.60 20.82
N ASN A 185 -5.86 -41.94 20.56
CA ASN A 185 -6.76 -41.09 19.77
C ASN A 185 -7.01 -39.74 20.45
N TRP A 186 -7.13 -39.71 21.78
CA TRP A 186 -7.34 -38.47 22.52
C TRP A 186 -6.12 -37.53 22.48
N LEU A 187 -4.89 -38.07 22.54
CA LEU A 187 -3.65 -37.30 22.49
C LEU A 187 -3.22 -36.89 21.07
N THR A 188 -3.62 -37.65 20.05
CA THR A 188 -3.18 -37.46 18.65
C THR A 188 -4.26 -36.88 17.73
N THR A 189 -5.52 -36.80 18.17
CA THR A 189 -6.64 -36.34 17.33
C THR A 189 -7.45 -35.24 18.03
N ARG A 190 -7.93 -34.26 17.23
CA ARG A 190 -8.79 -33.15 17.69
C ARG A 190 -10.30 -33.47 17.68
N LYS A 191 -10.70 -34.74 17.61
CA LYS A 191 -12.13 -35.09 17.64
C LYS A 191 -12.62 -35.03 19.09
N LYS A 192 -13.56 -34.13 19.37
CA LYS A 192 -14.37 -34.20 20.58
C LYS A 192 -15.29 -35.41 20.44
N PHE A 193 -15.27 -36.31 21.41
CA PHE A 193 -16.28 -37.34 21.59
C PHE A 193 -17.60 -36.69 22.00
#